data_AF-A0A946RKR3-F1
#
_entry.id   AF-A0A946RKR3-F1
#
_cell.length_a   1.000
_cell.length_b   1.000
_cell.length_c   1.000
_cell.angle_alpha   90.00
_cell.angle_beta   90.00
_cell.angle_gamma   90.00
#
_symmetry.space_group_name_H-M   'P 1'
#
loop_
_entity.id
_entity.type
_entity.pdbx_description
1 polymer ?
#
loop_
_entity_poly.entity_id
_entity_poly.type
_entity_poly.pdbx_seq_one_letter_code
_entity_poly.pdbx_strand_id
1 'polypeptide(L)'
;MTGGASLVEIQIDIQYTIAQLDLYETSHDKPEFFLDFLAQKMLTRSLIEQSVDDILTTGRQLLGSQIQLAMQAELDISNIGIQIQDVIVKSLSPPNNDGVANAFQTVQNANSDRYKRLEEAETRKDQMLFNAEAEANRIRNEGLADQFTRIEKARGDTVRFASLAEEWQKSPETMERRIYLEEMSEILNGVKVYVVPDKSNQNDTVQVIGN
;
A
#
# COMPACT_ATOMS: atom_id res chain seq x y z
N MET A 1 23.23 -35.93 4.11
CA MET A 1 23.16 -34.71 3.29
C MET A 1 22.00 -34.86 2.33
N THR A 2 21.11 -33.88 2.35
CA THR A 2 19.96 -33.54 1.47
C THR A 2 19.35 -34.63 0.59
N GLY A 3 18.12 -35.01 0.94
CA GLY A 3 17.22 -35.77 0.08
C GLY A 3 15.88 -35.89 0.77
N GLY A 4 15.21 -34.75 0.97
CA GLY A 4 13.86 -34.73 1.52
C GLY A 4 12.94 -35.46 0.55
N ALA A 5 12.68 -36.74 0.82
CA ALA A 5 11.65 -37.51 0.16
C ALA A 5 10.30 -37.00 0.63
N SER A 6 9.89 -35.82 0.16
CA SER A 6 8.50 -35.46 0.13
C SER A 6 7.85 -36.39 -0.88
N LEU A 7 7.04 -37.33 -0.39
CA LEU A 7 6.11 -38.06 -1.24
C LEU A 7 5.27 -36.97 -1.92
N VAL A 8 5.05 -37.02 -3.23
CA VAL A 8 4.20 -36.04 -3.93
C VAL A 8 3.38 -36.83 -4.93
N GLU A 9 2.06 -36.60 -4.94
CA GLU A 9 1.17 -37.20 -5.92
C GLU A 9 1.07 -36.27 -7.13
N ILE A 10 1.39 -36.80 -8.31
CA ILE A 10 1.33 -36.06 -9.57
C ILE A 10 0.37 -36.77 -10.50
N GLN A 11 -0.55 -36.00 -11.07
CA GLN A 11 -1.39 -36.46 -12.16
C GLN A 11 -0.88 -35.86 -13.47
N ILE A 12 -0.53 -36.75 -14.41
CA ILE A 12 -0.13 -36.39 -15.76
C ILE A 12 -1.09 -36.99 -16.77
N ASP A 13 -1.41 -36.22 -17.80
CA ASP A 13 -2.15 -36.67 -18.98
C ASP A 13 -1.18 -36.73 -20.15
N ILE A 14 -1.10 -37.91 -20.79
CA ILE A 14 -0.24 -38.12 -21.96
C ILE A 14 -1.14 -38.34 -23.16
N GLN A 15 -0.96 -37.50 -24.18
CA GLN A 15 -1.64 -37.65 -25.47
C GLN A 15 -0.65 -38.21 -26.47
N TYR A 16 -0.99 -39.34 -27.09
CA TYR A 16 -0.15 -40.00 -28.08
C TYR A 16 -0.96 -40.43 -29.30
N THR A 17 -0.27 -40.65 -30.41
CA THR A 17 -0.83 -41.19 -31.65
C THR A 17 0.08 -42.30 -32.17
N ILE A 18 -0.51 -43.32 -32.79
CA ILE A 18 0.24 -44.41 -33.42
C ILE A 18 0.64 -43.93 -34.81
N ALA A 19 1.92 -43.64 -34.99
CA ALA A 19 2.45 -43.17 -36.27
C ALA A 19 2.76 -44.34 -37.22
N GLN A 20 3.20 -45.49 -36.68
CA GLN A 20 3.54 -46.67 -37.46
C GLN A 20 2.92 -47.94 -36.86
N LEU A 21 1.85 -48.43 -37.50
CA LEU A 21 1.07 -49.57 -37.03
C LEU A 21 1.87 -50.88 -37.05
N ASP A 22 2.74 -51.08 -38.06
CA ASP A 22 3.54 -52.30 -38.22
C ASP A 22 4.55 -52.51 -37.08
N LEU A 23 5.14 -51.42 -36.58
CA LEU A 23 6.06 -51.45 -35.43
C LEU A 23 5.30 -51.60 -34.10
N TYR A 24 4.10 -51.03 -34.02
CA TYR A 24 3.26 -51.11 -32.83
C TYR A 24 2.79 -52.54 -32.55
N GLU A 25 2.40 -53.30 -33.57
CA GLU A 25 1.98 -54.71 -33.41
C GLU A 25 3.16 -55.66 -33.13
N THR A 26 4.38 -55.30 -33.54
CA THR A 26 5.55 -56.19 -33.45
C THR A 26 6.40 -55.94 -32.20
N SER A 27 6.36 -54.73 -31.62
CA SER A 27 7.35 -54.33 -30.61
C SER A 27 7.08 -54.89 -29.22
N HIS A 28 5.82 -55.00 -28.76
CA HIS A 28 5.47 -55.48 -27.41
C HIS A 28 4.04 -56.05 -27.34
N ASP A 29 3.84 -57.09 -26.51
CA ASP A 29 2.52 -57.69 -26.23
C ASP A 29 1.52 -56.69 -25.63
N LYS A 30 2.00 -55.64 -24.95
CA LYS A 30 1.19 -54.55 -24.38
C LYS A 30 1.94 -53.20 -24.38
N PRO A 31 1.89 -52.43 -25.47
CA PRO A 31 2.59 -51.14 -25.60
C PRO A 31 2.11 -50.08 -24.59
N GLU A 32 0.86 -50.15 -24.14
CA GLU A 32 0.31 -49.25 -23.10
C GLU A 32 1.04 -49.38 -21.76
N PHE A 33 1.34 -50.61 -21.32
CA PHE A 33 2.07 -50.84 -20.07
C PHE A 33 3.50 -50.34 -20.13
N PHE A 34 4.14 -50.43 -21.31
CA PHE A 34 5.47 -49.88 -21.52
C PHE A 34 5.45 -48.36 -21.48
N LEU A 35 4.43 -47.73 -22.06
CA LEU A 35 4.24 -46.28 -22.01
C LEU A 35 4.07 -45.78 -20.58
N ASP A 36 3.25 -46.46 -19.77
CA ASP A 36 3.04 -46.13 -18.35
C ASP A 36 4.34 -46.25 -17.55
N PHE A 37 5.09 -47.34 -17.74
CA PHE A 37 6.37 -47.54 -17.08
C PHE A 37 7.39 -46.45 -17.45
N LEU A 38 7.46 -46.12 -18.74
CA LEU A 38 8.34 -45.08 -19.25
C LEU A 38 7.95 -43.71 -18.69
N ALA A 39 6.65 -43.38 -18.69
CA ALA A 39 6.13 -42.16 -18.11
C ALA A 39 6.52 -42.02 -16.64
N GLN A 40 6.34 -43.08 -15.84
CA GLN A 40 6.69 -43.09 -14.43
C GLN A 40 8.20 -42.91 -14.21
N LYS A 41 9.04 -43.57 -15.03
CA LYS A 41 10.50 -43.45 -14.98
C LYS A 41 10.96 -42.01 -15.27
N MET A 42 10.41 -41.40 -16.32
CA MET A 42 10.78 -40.04 -16.73
C MET A 42 10.27 -38.98 -15.76
N LEU A 43 9.05 -39.14 -15.25
CA LEU A 43 8.49 -38.30 -14.19
C LEU A 43 9.39 -38.33 -12.95
N THR A 44 9.72 -39.53 -12.46
CA THR A 44 10.54 -39.70 -11.25
C THR A 44 11.91 -39.06 -11.42
N ARG A 45 12.54 -39.24 -12.58
CA ARG A 45 13.85 -38.64 -12.87
C ARG A 45 13.79 -37.11 -12.90
N SER A 46 12.79 -36.54 -13.57
CA SER A 46 12.64 -35.09 -13.68
C SER A 46 12.41 -34.42 -12.32
N LEU A 47 11.75 -35.11 -11.40
CA LEU A 47 11.53 -34.64 -10.02
C LEU A 47 12.78 -34.71 -9.14
N ILE A 48 13.69 -35.65 -9.42
CA ILE A 48 14.97 -35.74 -8.70
C ILE A 48 15.91 -34.61 -9.14
N GLU A 49 15.83 -34.20 -10.40
CA GLU A 49 16.70 -33.19 -10.99
C GLU A 49 16.25 -31.74 -10.68
N GLN A 50 14.97 -31.49 -10.32
CA GLN A 50 14.42 -30.15 -10.05
C GLN A 50 13.73 -30.04 -8.68
N SER A 51 13.83 -28.86 -8.04
CA SER A 51 13.15 -28.58 -6.78
C SER A 51 11.64 -28.46 -6.97
N VAL A 52 10.85 -29.03 -6.04
CA VAL A 52 9.37 -29.00 -6.07
C VAL A 52 8.82 -27.56 -6.13
N ASP A 53 9.48 -26.61 -5.47
CA ASP A 53 9.06 -25.20 -5.43
C ASP A 53 9.21 -24.50 -6.80
N ASP A 54 10.19 -24.90 -7.62
CA ASP A 54 10.40 -24.35 -8.97
C ASP A 54 9.34 -24.87 -9.95
N ILE A 55 8.91 -26.13 -9.76
CA ILE A 55 7.85 -26.76 -10.54
C ILE A 55 6.50 -26.08 -10.29
N LEU A 56 6.21 -25.72 -9.03
CA LEU A 56 4.93 -25.11 -8.62
C LEU A 56 4.71 -23.69 -9.16
N THR A 57 5.78 -22.91 -9.31
CA THR A 57 5.68 -21.47 -9.62
C THR A 57 5.70 -21.17 -11.12
N THR A 58 6.63 -21.77 -11.87
CA THR A 58 6.84 -21.43 -13.30
C THR A 58 7.13 -22.66 -14.17
N GLY A 59 7.39 -23.83 -13.56
CA GLY A 59 7.96 -24.98 -14.24
C GLY A 59 6.99 -25.97 -14.87
N ARG A 60 5.67 -25.93 -14.64
CA ARG A 60 4.74 -26.99 -15.10
C ARG A 60 4.76 -27.24 -16.61
N GLN A 61 4.70 -26.19 -17.42
CA GLN A 61 4.72 -26.32 -18.88
C GLN A 61 6.10 -26.77 -19.40
N LEU A 62 7.16 -26.25 -18.79
CA LEU A 62 8.54 -26.60 -19.15
C LEU A 62 8.88 -28.04 -18.77
N LEU A 63 8.40 -28.51 -17.62
CA LEU A 63 8.51 -29.89 -17.16
C LEU A 63 7.76 -30.85 -18.10
N GLY A 64 6.52 -30.50 -18.50
CA GLY A 64 5.75 -31.29 -19.47
C GLY A 64 6.51 -31.45 -20.79
N SER A 65 7.06 -30.36 -21.33
CA SER A 65 7.86 -30.39 -22.56
C SER A 65 9.15 -31.22 -22.44
N GLN A 66 9.85 -31.13 -21.30
CA GLN A 66 11.04 -31.94 -21.05
C GLN A 66 10.71 -33.44 -20.97
N ILE A 67 9.63 -33.79 -20.25
CA ILE A 67 9.16 -35.17 -20.15
C ILE A 67 8.74 -35.69 -21.52
N GLN A 68 8.00 -34.90 -22.31
CA GLN A 68 7.62 -35.25 -23.68
C GLN A 68 8.84 -35.60 -24.54
N LEU A 69 9.83 -34.71 -24.60
CA LEU A 69 11.03 -34.91 -25.42
C LEU A 69 11.81 -36.16 -24.98
N ALA A 70 11.94 -36.35 -23.67
CA ALA A 70 12.73 -37.43 -23.12
C ALA A 70 12.01 -38.80 -23.27
N MET A 71 10.68 -38.82 -23.18
CA MET A 71 9.90 -40.03 -23.50
C MET A 71 9.92 -40.34 -25.01
N GLN A 72 9.80 -39.33 -25.88
CA GLN A 72 9.87 -39.55 -27.33
C GLN A 72 11.22 -40.16 -27.74
N ALA A 73 12.33 -39.66 -27.17
CA ALA A 73 13.66 -40.20 -27.45
C ALA A 73 13.79 -41.69 -27.08
N GLU A 74 13.23 -42.13 -25.95
CA GLU A 74 13.30 -43.55 -25.55
C GLU A 74 12.36 -44.43 -26.40
N LEU A 75 11.20 -43.90 -26.81
CA LEU A 75 10.27 -44.59 -27.72
C LEU A 75 10.88 -44.78 -29.12
N ASP A 76 11.62 -43.79 -29.61
CA ASP A 76 12.35 -43.85 -30.88
C ASP A 76 13.46 -44.91 -30.82
N ILE A 77 14.21 -44.98 -29.71
CA ILE A 77 15.23 -46.03 -29.49
C ILE A 77 14.61 -47.42 -29.49
N SER A 78 13.43 -47.55 -28.89
CA SER A 78 12.73 -48.82 -28.73
C SER A 78 11.92 -49.22 -29.98
N ASN A 79 11.86 -48.37 -31.01
CA ASN A 79 11.15 -48.57 -32.28
C ASN A 79 9.70 -49.05 -32.11
N ILE A 80 8.93 -48.40 -31.22
CA ILE A 80 7.55 -48.80 -30.86
C ILE A 80 6.51 -48.19 -31.81
N GLY A 81 6.88 -47.18 -32.61
CA GLY A 81 5.99 -46.55 -33.60
C GLY A 81 4.97 -45.58 -32.99
N ILE A 82 5.15 -45.17 -31.73
CA ILE A 82 4.29 -44.23 -31.00
C ILE A 82 4.91 -42.82 -31.05
N GLN A 83 4.08 -41.82 -31.32
CA GLN A 83 4.45 -40.41 -31.26
C GLN A 83 3.69 -39.70 -30.14
N ILE A 84 4.41 -39.02 -29.25
CA ILE A 84 3.85 -38.26 -28.14
C ILE A 84 3.50 -36.85 -28.61
N GLN A 85 2.23 -36.50 -28.53
CA GLN A 85 1.71 -35.22 -28.98
C GLN A 85 1.88 -34.14 -27.90
N ASP A 86 1.52 -34.46 -26.66
CA ASP A 86 1.64 -33.55 -25.53
C ASP A 86 1.66 -34.30 -24.18
N VAL A 87 2.28 -33.69 -23.17
CA VAL A 87 2.32 -34.18 -21.79
C VAL A 87 1.90 -33.05 -20.86
N ILE A 88 0.70 -33.16 -20.31
CA ILE A 88 0.08 -32.12 -19.48
C ILE A 88 0.13 -32.54 -18.02
N VAL A 89 0.77 -31.73 -17.18
CA VAL A 89 0.79 -31.92 -15.73
C VAL A 89 -0.46 -31.28 -15.11
N LYS A 90 -1.44 -32.10 -14.70
CA LYS A 90 -2.74 -31.63 -14.19
C LYS A 90 -2.68 -31.11 -12.75
N SER A 91 -2.05 -31.86 -11.87
CA SER A 91 -2.01 -31.51 -10.44
C SER A 91 -0.74 -32.05 -9.81
N LEU A 92 -0.20 -31.24 -8.89
CA LEU A 92 0.94 -31.57 -8.04
C LEU A 92 0.48 -31.34 -6.61
N SER A 93 0.19 -32.42 -5.90
CA SER A 93 -0.33 -32.35 -4.52
C SER A 93 0.64 -33.04 -3.58
N PRO A 94 1.12 -32.38 -2.51
CA PRO A 94 1.76 -33.07 -1.41
C PRO A 94 0.80 -34.15 -0.86
N PRO A 95 1.31 -35.24 -0.25
CA PRO A 95 0.46 -36.30 0.27
C PRO A 95 -0.34 -35.71 1.42
N ASN A 96 -1.61 -36.06 1.47
CA ASN A 96 -2.52 -35.59 2.52
C ASN A 96 -2.28 -36.26 3.89
N ASN A 97 -1.13 -36.91 4.12
CA ASN A 97 -0.87 -37.65 5.34
C ASN A 97 0.26 -37.03 6.19
N ASP A 98 -0.15 -36.60 7.38
CA ASP A 98 0.62 -36.37 8.62
C ASP A 98 1.61 -35.20 8.70
N GLY A 99 1.13 -34.09 9.27
CA GLY A 99 1.92 -33.17 10.12
C GLY A 99 2.93 -32.23 9.45
N VAL A 100 3.42 -32.56 8.26
CA VAL A 100 4.52 -31.83 7.59
C VAL A 100 4.03 -30.57 6.89
N ALA A 101 2.82 -30.56 6.33
CA ALA A 101 2.20 -29.37 5.74
C ALA A 101 2.07 -28.21 6.75
N ASN A 102 1.73 -28.51 8.00
CA ASN A 102 1.67 -27.50 9.06
C ASN A 102 3.05 -26.91 9.37
N ALA A 103 4.11 -27.70 9.37
CA ALA A 103 5.47 -27.21 9.62
C ALA A 103 5.97 -26.27 8.50
N PHE A 104 5.71 -26.62 7.23
CA PHE A 104 6.04 -25.74 6.10
C PHE A 104 5.18 -24.46 6.09
N GLN A 105 3.88 -24.59 6.35
CA GLN A 105 3.00 -23.42 6.49
C GLN A 105 3.47 -22.51 7.63
N THR A 106 3.96 -23.07 8.73
CA THR A 106 4.51 -22.30 9.85
C THR A 106 5.77 -21.53 9.45
N VAL A 107 6.70 -22.13 8.69
CA VAL A 107 7.91 -21.44 8.22
C VAL A 107 7.55 -20.32 7.23
N GLN A 108 6.63 -20.56 6.30
CA GLN A 108 6.16 -19.52 5.38
C GLN A 108 5.46 -18.38 6.12
N ASN A 109 4.57 -18.70 7.05
CA ASN A 109 3.90 -17.71 7.89
C ASN A 109 4.91 -16.90 8.71
N ALA A 110 5.91 -17.56 9.32
CA ALA A 110 6.95 -16.89 10.10
C ALA A 110 7.81 -15.94 9.24
N ASN A 111 8.12 -16.33 8.00
CA ASN A 111 8.82 -15.45 7.06
C ASN A 111 7.96 -14.25 6.65
N SER A 112 6.68 -14.47 6.36
CA SER A 112 5.72 -13.41 6.04
C SER A 112 5.56 -12.43 7.21
N ASP A 113 5.42 -12.95 8.43
CA ASP A 113 5.33 -12.14 9.66
C ASP A 113 6.63 -11.35 9.92
N ARG A 114 7.80 -11.92 9.58
CA ARG A 114 9.07 -11.20 9.66
C ARG A 114 9.11 -10.04 8.67
N TYR A 115 8.70 -10.26 7.42
CA TYR A 115 8.64 -9.19 6.41
C TYR A 115 7.65 -8.11 6.81
N LYS A 116 6.44 -8.46 7.28
CA LYS A 116 5.47 -7.50 7.81
C LYS A 116 6.04 -6.67 8.94
N ARG A 117 6.70 -7.29 9.92
CA ARG A 117 7.28 -6.55 11.05
C ARG A 117 8.40 -5.60 10.63
N LEU A 118 9.20 -5.98 9.62
CA LEU A 118 10.23 -5.10 9.06
C LEU A 118 9.58 -3.90 8.35
N GLU A 119 8.59 -4.16 7.49
CA GLU A 119 7.84 -3.13 6.76
C GLU A 119 7.13 -2.15 7.72
N GLU A 120 6.51 -2.67 8.79
CA GLU A 120 5.87 -1.85 9.82
C GLU A 120 6.88 -1.02 10.63
N ALA A 121 8.12 -1.50 10.79
CA ALA A 121 9.18 -0.74 11.45
C ALA A 121 9.70 0.38 10.55
N GLU A 122 9.92 0.10 9.27
CA GLU A 122 10.33 1.09 8.27
C GLU A 122 9.25 2.17 8.09
N THR A 123 8.00 1.75 7.91
CA THR A 123 6.84 2.66 7.82
C THR A 123 6.74 3.57 9.04
N ARG A 124 6.89 3.03 10.26
CA ARG A 124 6.85 3.85 11.48
C ARG A 124 8.00 4.86 11.55
N LYS A 125 9.21 4.46 11.17
CA LYS A 125 10.38 5.34 11.13
C LYS A 125 10.14 6.48 10.14
N ASP A 126 9.65 6.16 8.95
CA ASP A 126 9.40 7.15 7.90
C ASP A 126 8.24 8.08 8.26
N GLN A 127 7.17 7.56 8.89
CA GLN A 127 6.08 8.37 9.44
C GLN A 127 6.58 9.34 10.53
N MET A 128 7.44 8.88 11.44
CA MET A 128 8.01 9.76 12.47
C MET A 128 8.86 10.86 11.86
N LEU A 129 9.69 10.54 10.86
CA LEU A 129 10.52 11.53 10.17
C LEU A 129 9.65 12.56 9.43
N PHE A 130 8.66 12.11 8.67
CA PHE A 130 7.75 12.99 7.94
C PHE A 130 6.97 13.91 8.88
N ASN A 131 6.46 13.38 9.99
CA ASN A 131 5.75 14.18 10.99
C ASN A 131 6.67 15.23 11.64
N ALA A 132 7.91 14.86 11.96
CA ALA A 132 8.89 15.79 12.52
C ALA A 132 9.25 16.91 11.53
N GLU A 133 9.43 16.60 10.25
CA GLU A 133 9.68 17.60 9.20
C GLU A 133 8.47 18.49 8.95
N ALA A 134 7.27 17.93 8.93
CA ALA A 134 6.02 18.68 8.80
C ALA A 134 5.87 19.68 9.94
N GLU A 135 6.12 19.24 11.18
CA GLU A 135 6.05 20.09 12.36
C GLU A 135 7.11 21.19 12.36
N ALA A 136 8.35 20.86 12.00
CA ALA A 136 9.42 21.85 11.87
C ALA A 136 9.09 22.92 10.81
N ASN A 137 8.52 22.51 9.68
CA ASN A 137 8.09 23.43 8.64
C ASN A 137 6.87 24.26 9.08
N ARG A 138 5.92 23.67 9.82
CA ARG A 138 4.78 24.38 10.40
C ARG A 138 5.26 25.51 11.31
N ILE A 139 6.13 25.21 12.27
CA ILE A 139 6.68 26.20 13.20
C ILE A 139 7.42 27.32 12.46
N ARG A 140 8.22 26.97 11.43
CA ARG A 140 8.93 27.97 10.62
C ARG A 140 7.95 28.88 9.87
N ASN A 141 6.93 28.31 9.24
CA ASN A 141 5.95 29.05 8.47
C ASN A 141 5.09 29.94 9.37
N GLU A 142 4.72 29.47 10.55
CA GLU A 142 4.03 30.28 11.57
C GLU A 142 4.89 31.46 12.02
N GLY A 143 6.17 31.23 12.31
CA GLY A 143 7.11 32.30 12.67
C GLY A 143 7.25 33.35 11.56
N LEU A 144 7.34 32.92 10.29
CA LEU A 144 7.36 33.82 9.15
C LEU A 144 6.05 34.59 9.01
N ALA A 145 4.90 33.91 9.12
CA ALA A 145 3.59 34.54 9.04
C ALA A 145 3.38 35.60 10.14
N ASP A 146 3.80 35.31 11.37
CA ASP A 146 3.75 36.24 12.49
C ASP A 146 4.66 37.45 12.25
N GLN A 147 5.87 37.22 11.74
CA GLN A 147 6.79 38.30 11.37
C GLN A 147 6.18 39.21 10.31
N PHE A 148 5.66 38.64 9.22
CA PHE A 148 5.00 39.39 8.16
C PHE A 148 3.80 40.17 8.69
N THR A 149 2.95 39.52 9.50
CA THR A 149 1.78 40.17 10.12
C THR A 149 2.18 41.35 10.99
N ARG A 150 3.24 41.23 11.80
CA ARG A 150 3.74 42.34 12.63
C ARG A 150 4.29 43.49 11.81
N ILE A 151 5.07 43.19 10.76
CA ILE A 151 5.63 44.23 9.88
C ILE A 151 4.52 44.96 9.14
N GLU A 152 3.58 44.23 8.54
CA GLU A 152 2.48 44.83 7.78
C GLU A 152 1.52 45.60 8.69
N LYS A 153 1.26 45.11 9.90
CA LYS A 153 0.48 45.87 10.89
C LYS A 153 1.20 47.16 11.28
N ALA A 154 2.49 47.11 11.61
CA ALA A 154 3.27 48.31 11.95
C ALA A 154 3.32 49.30 10.79
N ARG A 155 3.44 48.81 9.54
CA ARG A 155 3.41 49.63 8.33
C ARG A 155 2.04 50.27 8.12
N GLY A 156 0.96 49.51 8.26
CA GLY A 156 -0.41 49.98 8.19
C GLY A 156 -0.72 51.04 9.25
N ASP A 157 -0.30 50.79 10.50
CA ASP A 157 -0.43 51.74 11.59
C ASP A 157 0.35 53.04 11.29
N THR A 158 1.59 52.93 10.79
CA THR A 158 2.41 54.10 10.41
C THR A 158 1.71 54.93 9.32
N VAL A 159 1.16 54.29 8.29
CA VAL A 159 0.42 54.96 7.22
C VAL A 159 -0.83 55.64 7.78
N ARG A 160 -1.59 54.94 8.64
CA ARG A 160 -2.78 55.49 9.31
C ARG A 160 -2.44 56.70 10.18
N PHE A 161 -1.39 56.61 10.99
CA PHE A 161 -0.92 57.73 11.83
C PHE A 161 -0.45 58.92 11.00
N ALA A 162 0.28 58.68 9.91
CA ALA A 162 0.73 59.75 9.02
C ALA A 162 -0.46 60.50 8.38
N SER A 163 -1.45 59.77 7.87
CA SER A 163 -2.67 60.37 7.31
C SER A 163 -3.45 61.14 8.38
N LEU A 164 -3.58 60.59 9.58
CA LEU A 164 -4.26 61.24 10.69
C LEU A 164 -3.57 62.54 11.11
N ALA A 165 -2.23 62.53 11.19
CA ALA A 165 -1.44 63.70 11.52
C ALA A 165 -1.58 64.81 10.46
N GLU A 166 -1.64 64.43 9.18
CA GLU A 166 -1.87 65.38 8.08
C GLU A 166 -3.27 66.02 8.18
N GLU A 167 -4.31 65.23 8.48
CA GLU A 167 -5.67 65.74 8.70
C GLU A 167 -5.76 66.63 9.94
N TRP A 168 -5.10 66.24 11.04
CA TRP A 168 -5.04 67.02 12.28
C TRP A 168 -4.42 68.40 12.04
N GLN A 169 -3.33 68.46 11.26
CA GLN A 169 -2.67 69.71 10.92
C GLN A 169 -3.59 70.65 10.12
N LYS A 170 -4.52 70.11 9.34
CA LYS A 170 -5.51 70.89 8.58
C LYS A 170 -6.70 71.35 9.44
N SER A 171 -7.16 70.54 10.40
CA SER A 171 -8.36 70.85 11.20
C SER A 171 -8.36 70.19 12.60
N PRO A 172 -7.72 70.81 13.60
CA PRO A 172 -7.56 70.22 14.94
C PRO A 172 -8.88 70.04 15.70
N GLU A 173 -9.74 71.08 15.76
CA GLU A 173 -10.96 71.07 16.59
C GLU A 173 -11.99 70.00 16.16
N THR A 174 -12.14 69.80 14.85
CA THR A 174 -13.07 68.79 14.33
C THR A 174 -12.55 67.38 14.56
N MET A 175 -11.23 67.21 14.54
CA MET A 175 -10.59 65.91 14.73
C MET A 175 -10.62 65.45 16.19
N GLU A 176 -10.36 66.34 17.15
CA GLU A 176 -10.52 66.05 18.59
C GLU A 176 -11.92 65.55 18.91
N ARG A 177 -12.93 66.25 18.40
CA ARG A 177 -14.34 65.88 18.64
C ARG A 177 -14.71 64.56 17.99
N ARG A 178 -14.16 64.27 16.80
CA ARG A 178 -14.36 62.99 16.12
C ARG A 178 -13.75 61.83 16.90
N ILE A 179 -12.48 61.92 17.30
CA ILE A 179 -11.82 60.87 18.10
C ILE A 179 -12.59 60.63 19.40
N TYR A 180 -12.98 61.70 20.10
CA TYR A 180 -13.78 61.58 21.32
C TYR A 180 -15.08 60.79 21.10
N LEU A 181 -15.82 61.09 20.02
CA LEU A 181 -17.07 60.39 19.70
C LEU A 181 -16.83 58.94 19.24
N GLU A 182 -15.76 58.66 18.49
CA GLU A 182 -15.40 57.30 18.07
C GLU A 182 -15.02 56.42 19.27
N GLU A 183 -14.13 56.90 20.15
CA GLU A 183 -13.73 56.21 21.38
C GLU A 183 -14.92 55.98 22.32
N MET A 184 -15.78 57.00 22.50
CA MET A 184 -16.97 56.87 23.33
C MET A 184 -17.96 55.88 22.72
N SER A 185 -18.10 55.84 21.39
CA SER A 185 -18.92 54.85 20.69
C SER A 185 -18.38 53.43 20.88
N GLU A 186 -17.06 53.23 20.85
CA GLU A 186 -16.44 51.91 21.04
C GLU A 186 -16.63 51.40 22.48
N ILE A 187 -16.42 52.27 23.47
CA ILE A 187 -16.66 51.98 24.89
C ILE A 187 -18.14 51.64 25.13
N LEU A 188 -19.06 52.37 24.51
CA LEU A 188 -20.50 52.20 24.69
C LEU A 188 -21.07 50.99 23.92
N ASN A 189 -20.35 50.42 22.94
CA ASN A 189 -20.83 49.31 22.09
C ASN A 189 -21.09 48.00 22.86
N GLY A 190 -20.63 47.89 24.11
CA GLY A 190 -20.88 46.75 25.00
C GLY A 190 -21.78 47.04 26.21
N VAL A 191 -22.20 48.30 26.41
CA VAL A 191 -22.95 48.72 27.60
C VAL A 191 -24.44 48.81 27.27
N LYS A 192 -25.29 48.09 28.02
CA LYS A 192 -26.74 48.29 27.94
C LYS A 192 -27.08 49.63 28.58
N VAL A 193 -27.27 50.65 27.75
CA VAL A 193 -27.74 51.97 28.18
C VAL A 193 -29.22 51.87 28.54
N TYR A 194 -29.54 52.00 29.83
CA TYR A 194 -30.92 52.15 30.30
C TYR A 194 -31.21 53.64 30.48
N VAL A 195 -32.07 54.20 29.62
CA VAL A 195 -32.61 55.55 29.80
C VAL A 195 -33.81 55.43 30.75
N VAL A 196 -33.64 55.85 32.00
CA VAL A 196 -34.74 55.92 32.97
C VAL A 196 -35.28 57.35 32.95
N PRO A 197 -36.50 57.60 32.41
CA PRO A 197 -37.11 58.92 32.47
C PRO A 197 -37.52 59.21 33.92
N ASP A 198 -36.91 60.23 34.53
CA ASP A 198 -37.33 60.74 35.83
C ASP A 198 -38.63 61.53 35.66
N LYS A 199 -39.71 61.04 36.27
CA LYS A 199 -41.03 61.67 36.19
C LYS A 199 -41.16 62.94 37.06
N SER A 200 -40.07 63.52 37.56
CA SER A 200 -40.17 64.65 38.51
C SER A 200 -39.31 65.88 38.22
N ASN A 201 -38.40 65.89 37.24
CA ASN A 201 -37.77 67.14 36.82
C ASN A 201 -37.22 67.07 35.39
N GLN A 202 -37.38 68.18 34.68
CA GLN A 202 -37.19 68.35 33.23
C GLN A 202 -35.71 68.37 32.78
N ASN A 203 -34.86 67.52 33.36
CA ASN A 203 -33.46 67.35 32.95
C ASN A 203 -33.13 65.85 32.94
N ASP A 204 -33.20 65.22 31.76
CA ASP A 204 -32.81 63.83 31.55
C ASP A 204 -31.34 63.65 31.92
N THR A 205 -31.08 62.98 33.04
CA THR A 205 -29.73 62.69 33.50
C THR A 205 -29.40 61.25 33.13
N VAL A 206 -28.44 61.05 32.22
CA VAL A 206 -28.00 59.70 31.83
C VAL A 206 -27.06 59.18 32.91
N GLN A 207 -27.50 58.16 33.67
CA GLN A 207 -26.63 57.44 34.60
C GLN A 207 -26.10 56.16 33.95
N VAL A 208 -24.77 56.04 33.88
CA VAL A 208 -24.08 54.81 33.48
C VAL A 208 -23.77 54.04 34.75
N ILE A 209 -24.44 52.90 34.94
CA ILE A 209 -24.16 51.98 36.05
C ILE A 209 -23.35 50.82 35.47
N GLY A 210 -22.07 50.74 35.86
CA GLY A 210 -21.19 49.61 35.50
C GLY A 210 -21.46 48.39 36.37
N ASN A 211 -21.22 47.20 35.80
CA ASN A 211 -21.22 45.92 36.54
C ASN A 211 -19.98 45.79 37.44
#